data_AF-A0A524LI99-F1
#
_entry.id   AF-A0A524LI99-F1
#
_cell.length_a   1.000
_cell.length_b   1.000
_cell.length_c   1.000
_cell.angle_alpha   90.00
_cell.angle_beta   90.00
_cell.angle_gamma   90.00
#
_symmetry.space_group_name_H-M   'P 1'
#
loop_
_entity.id
_entity.type
_entity.pdbx_description
1 polymer ?
#
loop_
_entity_poly.entity_id
_entity_poly.type
_entity_poly.pdbx_seq_one_letter_code
_entity_poly.pdbx_strand_id
1 'polypeptide(L)'
;SVRQRPHQRRVRRDVQCLEPVRVASRVERHRTVPGSRPLLSRTVPGRVDVVEPELVAEDPECRALFQEAVEAAWDARARLLASGADPELGLYLLPNALAVRFEESGSLLDLLHKWNMRTCFNAQREIFEASMQEIEQVRAVHPELVRHVGPPCFVRTGLARPRCTEGTHFCGVPVWRSFPDVTRRI
;
A
#
# COMPACT_ATOMS: atom_id res chain seq x y z
N SER A 1 11.53 -40.46 15.13
CA SER A 1 12.55 -39.95 14.20
C SER A 1 11.86 -39.41 12.95
N VAL A 2 11.35 -38.18 13.01
CA VAL A 2 10.71 -37.51 11.86
C VAL A 2 11.72 -36.48 11.36
N ARG A 3 12.38 -36.80 10.24
CA ARG A 3 13.32 -35.90 9.56
C ARG A 3 12.54 -34.69 9.04
N GLN A 4 12.70 -33.53 9.68
CA GLN A 4 12.30 -32.25 9.10
C GLN A 4 13.14 -31.98 7.84
N ARG A 5 12.47 -31.76 6.70
CA ARG A 5 13.14 -31.41 5.43
C ARG A 5 13.64 -29.96 5.49
N PRO A 6 14.91 -29.67 5.16
CA PRO A 6 15.50 -28.34 5.35
C PRO A 6 15.33 -27.37 4.16
N HIS A 7 14.33 -27.54 3.29
CA HIS A 7 14.33 -26.88 1.96
C HIS A 7 13.28 -25.78 1.68
N GLN A 8 12.59 -25.26 2.69
CA GLN A 8 11.85 -24.00 2.53
C GLN A 8 12.50 -22.94 3.41
N ARG A 9 13.52 -22.25 2.88
CA ARG A 9 13.89 -20.93 3.40
C ARG A 9 12.68 -20.04 3.21
N ARG A 10 11.83 -19.96 4.24
CA ARG A 10 10.76 -18.97 4.27
C ARG A 10 11.46 -17.62 4.18
N VAL A 11 11.16 -16.87 3.14
CA VAL A 11 11.39 -15.43 3.11
C VAL A 11 10.42 -14.84 4.15
N ARG A 12 10.70 -15.04 5.43
CA ARG A 12 9.98 -14.43 6.55
C ARG A 12 10.71 -13.14 6.87
N ARG A 13 10.56 -12.16 5.99
CA ARG A 13 10.77 -10.77 6.39
C ARG A 13 9.42 -10.11 6.27
N ASP A 14 8.95 -9.62 7.40
CA ASP A 14 7.73 -8.83 7.45
C ASP A 14 8.00 -7.53 6.71
N VAL A 15 7.07 -7.14 5.85
CA VAL A 15 7.19 -5.92 5.05
C VAL A 15 6.52 -4.81 5.83
N GLN A 16 7.26 -3.71 6.04
CA GLN A 16 6.75 -2.56 6.77
C GLN A 16 5.93 -1.70 5.81
N CYS A 17 4.69 -1.43 6.18
CA CYS A 17 3.74 -0.66 5.38
C CYS A 17 3.38 0.62 6.14
N LEU A 18 3.48 1.77 5.46
CA LEU A 18 2.96 3.06 5.90
C LEU A 18 2.02 3.58 4.82
N GLU A 19 0.72 3.56 5.09
CA GLU A 19 -0.28 3.84 4.07
C GLU A 19 -1.48 4.58 4.68
N PRO A 20 -2.25 5.37 3.90
CA PRO A 20 -3.50 5.91 4.39
C PRO A 20 -4.54 4.79 4.58
N VAL A 21 -5.50 4.96 5.50
CA VAL A 21 -6.63 4.01 5.74
C VAL A 21 -7.31 3.55 4.44
N ARG A 22 -7.46 4.47 3.48
CA ARG A 22 -8.01 4.15 2.15
C ARG A 22 -7.27 3.02 1.43
N VAL A 23 -5.94 2.99 1.53
CA VAL A 23 -5.10 1.96 0.91
C VAL A 23 -5.10 0.70 1.76
N ALA A 24 -4.96 0.82 3.08
CA ALA A 24 -4.99 -0.32 3.99
C ALA A 24 -6.25 -1.20 3.78
N SER A 25 -7.42 -0.58 3.63
CA SER A 25 -8.69 -1.30 3.34
C SER A 25 -8.74 -2.01 1.97
N ARG A 26 -7.92 -1.58 1.00
CA ARG A 26 -7.76 -2.24 -0.31
C ARG A 26 -6.80 -3.42 -0.23
N VAL A 27 -5.78 -3.31 0.62
CA VAL A 27 -4.78 -4.37 0.85
C VAL A 27 -5.39 -5.57 1.55
N GLU A 28 -6.30 -5.37 2.51
CA GLU A 28 -7.01 -6.44 3.23
C GLU A 28 -7.80 -7.42 2.33
N ARG A 29 -8.05 -7.04 1.08
CA ARG A 29 -8.69 -7.92 0.09
C ARG A 29 -7.75 -9.04 -0.41
N HIS A 30 -6.45 -8.91 -0.17
CA HIS A 30 -5.45 -9.96 -0.42
C HIS A 30 -5.40 -10.92 0.76
N ARG A 31 -6.45 -11.75 0.88
CA ARG A 31 -6.70 -12.62 2.04
C ARG A 31 -5.59 -13.63 2.38
N THR A 32 -4.66 -13.87 1.48
CA THR A 32 -3.52 -14.79 1.71
C THR A 32 -2.26 -14.07 2.20
N VAL A 33 -2.30 -12.74 2.33
CA VAL A 33 -1.25 -11.91 2.93
C VAL A 33 -1.79 -11.33 4.24
N PRO A 34 -1.72 -12.06 5.37
CA PRO A 34 -2.10 -11.50 6.65
C PRO A 34 -1.22 -10.31 7.04
N GLY A 35 -1.84 -9.30 7.65
CA GLY A 35 -1.13 -8.14 8.20
C GLY A 35 -1.42 -7.96 9.68
N SER A 36 -0.39 -7.63 10.45
CA SER A 36 -0.46 -7.25 11.85
C SER A 36 -0.73 -5.74 11.93
N ARG A 37 -2.00 -5.38 12.15
CA ARG A 37 -2.47 -3.98 12.20
C ARG A 37 -2.69 -3.53 13.65
N PRO A 38 -2.24 -2.32 14.02
CA PRO A 38 -2.46 -1.80 15.36
C PRO A 38 -3.93 -1.43 15.59
N LEU A 39 -4.33 -1.43 16.85
CA LEU A 39 -5.61 -0.85 17.28
C LEU A 39 -5.53 0.68 17.18
N LEU A 40 -6.23 1.26 16.20
CA LEU A 40 -6.18 2.70 15.93
C LEU A 40 -6.58 3.55 17.14
N SER A 41 -7.54 3.10 17.94
CA SER A 41 -7.94 3.76 19.19
C SER A 41 -6.79 3.96 20.18
N ARG A 42 -5.71 3.19 20.07
CA ARG A 42 -4.52 3.28 20.93
C ARG A 42 -3.29 3.86 20.25
N THR A 43 -3.23 3.87 18.92
CA THR A 43 -2.02 4.25 18.19
C THR A 43 -2.15 5.57 17.43
N VAL A 44 -3.36 6.10 17.24
CA VAL A 44 -3.55 7.41 16.61
C VAL A 44 -2.97 8.50 17.52
N PRO A 45 -1.99 9.30 17.06
CA PRO A 45 -1.37 10.33 17.86
C PRO A 45 -2.32 11.51 18.09
N GLY A 46 -2.05 12.30 19.14
CA GLY A 46 -2.77 13.54 19.43
C GLY A 46 -2.50 14.70 18.46
N ARG A 47 -1.56 14.52 17.53
CA ARG A 47 -1.24 15.47 16.45
C ARG A 47 -1.65 14.89 15.10
N VAL A 48 -1.85 15.74 14.10
CA VAL A 48 -2.14 15.33 12.73
C VAL A 48 -1.13 14.30 12.23
N ASP A 49 -1.63 13.19 11.71
CA ASP A 49 -0.83 12.08 11.16
C ASP A 49 -1.56 11.48 9.96
N VAL A 50 -1.34 12.07 8.80
CA VAL A 50 -2.00 11.72 7.53
C VAL A 50 -0.97 11.54 6.41
N VAL A 51 -1.32 10.74 5.42
CA VAL A 51 -0.61 10.68 4.14
C VAL A 51 -1.32 11.61 3.17
N GLU A 52 -0.66 12.72 2.80
CA GLU A 52 -1.16 13.67 1.83
C GLU A 52 -1.07 13.07 0.40
N PRO A 53 -2.17 13.04 -0.37
CA PRO A 53 -2.12 12.58 -1.76
C PRO A 53 -1.28 13.51 -2.64
N GLU A 54 -0.49 12.95 -3.58
CA GLU A 54 0.36 13.72 -4.50
C GLU A 54 -0.42 14.79 -5.28
N LEU A 55 -1.63 14.45 -5.75
CA LEU A 55 -2.51 15.40 -6.47
C LEU A 55 -2.95 16.60 -5.61
N VAL A 56 -3.09 16.40 -4.30
CA VAL A 56 -3.38 17.48 -3.36
C VAL A 56 -2.12 18.29 -3.09
N ALA A 57 -0.97 17.62 -3.02
CA ALA A 57 0.32 18.22 -2.78
C ALA A 57 0.83 19.14 -3.91
N GLU A 58 0.41 18.89 -5.15
CA GLU A 58 0.83 19.67 -6.33
C GLU A 58 0.14 21.03 -6.44
N ASP A 59 -1.07 21.17 -5.90
CA ASP A 59 -1.85 22.41 -5.93
C ASP A 59 -1.88 23.07 -4.53
N PRO A 60 -1.27 24.26 -4.37
CA PRO A 60 -1.25 24.98 -3.10
C PRO A 60 -2.64 25.25 -2.50
N GLU A 61 -3.66 25.51 -3.32
CA GLU A 61 -5.02 25.78 -2.83
C GLU A 61 -5.66 24.50 -2.29
N CYS A 62 -5.54 23.39 -3.05
CA CYS A 62 -6.01 22.08 -2.60
C CYS A 62 -5.31 21.62 -1.32
N ARG A 63 -3.98 21.82 -1.23
CA ARG A 63 -3.19 21.52 -0.03
C ARG A 63 -3.67 22.31 1.17
N ALA A 64 -3.92 23.62 1.02
CA ALA A 64 -4.40 24.45 2.12
C ALA A 64 -5.76 23.96 2.65
N LEU A 65 -6.71 23.67 1.75
CA LEU A 65 -8.03 23.13 2.12
C LEU A 65 -7.92 21.75 2.80
N PHE A 66 -7.01 20.89 2.32
CA PHE A 66 -6.76 19.59 2.94
C PHE A 66 -6.22 19.74 4.36
N GLN A 67 -5.23 20.62 4.56
CA GLN A 67 -4.64 20.88 5.88
C GLN A 67 -5.69 21.42 6.85
N GLU A 68 -6.48 22.42 6.45
CA GLU A 68 -7.57 22.97 7.26
C GLU A 68 -8.57 21.88 7.70
N ALA A 69 -9.02 21.06 6.75
CA ALA A 69 -9.99 20.00 7.04
C ALA A 69 -9.43 18.94 8.02
N VAL A 70 -8.17 18.57 7.87
CA VAL A 70 -7.51 17.58 8.71
C VAL A 70 -7.26 18.15 10.12
N GLU A 71 -6.81 19.38 10.24
CA GLU A 71 -6.62 20.05 11.53
C GLU A 71 -7.94 20.17 12.29
N ALA A 72 -9.02 20.61 11.62
CA ALA A 72 -10.34 20.69 12.20
C ALA A 72 -10.85 19.32 12.71
N ALA A 73 -10.58 18.24 11.97
CA ALA A 73 -10.93 16.88 12.39
C ALA A 73 -10.17 16.45 13.66
N TRP A 74 -8.88 16.79 13.76
CA TRP A 74 -8.07 16.49 14.94
C TRP A 74 -8.50 17.28 16.16
N ASP A 75 -8.83 18.56 16.00
CA ASP A 75 -9.34 19.41 17.07
C ASP A 75 -10.71 18.91 17.58
N ALA A 76 -11.61 18.55 16.66
CA ALA A 76 -12.90 17.95 17.00
C ALA A 76 -12.71 16.63 17.79
N ARG A 77 -11.78 15.78 17.35
CA ARG A 77 -11.44 14.54 18.05
C ARG A 77 -10.87 14.82 19.44
N ALA A 78 -9.95 15.76 19.58
CA ALA A 78 -9.36 16.11 20.88
C ALA A 78 -10.42 16.58 21.87
N ARG A 79 -11.35 17.43 21.43
CA ARG A 79 -12.49 17.90 22.25
C ARG A 79 -13.44 16.77 22.65
N LEU A 80 -13.73 15.85 21.73
CA LEU A 80 -14.58 14.68 22.00
C LEU A 80 -13.94 13.73 23.03
N LEU A 81 -12.64 13.50 22.94
CA LEU A 81 -11.91 12.69 23.93
C LEU A 81 -11.84 13.38 25.29
N ALA A 82 -11.65 14.71 25.31
CA ALA A 82 -11.64 15.50 26.54
C ALA A 82 -12.99 15.48 27.28
N SER A 83 -14.10 15.22 26.59
CA SER A 83 -15.42 15.03 27.23
C SER A 83 -15.64 13.62 27.79
N GLY A 84 -14.62 12.75 27.77
CA GLY A 84 -14.69 11.38 28.29
C GLY A 84 -15.37 10.37 27.35
N ALA A 85 -15.52 10.69 26.06
CA ALA A 85 -16.05 9.75 25.08
C ALA A 85 -15.10 8.57 24.86
N ASP A 86 -15.65 7.43 24.43
CA ASP A 86 -14.86 6.26 24.06
C ASP A 86 -13.90 6.60 22.90
N PRO A 87 -12.60 6.23 22.98
CA PRO A 87 -11.64 6.44 21.91
C PRO A 87 -12.06 5.91 20.52
N GLU A 88 -12.87 4.85 20.46
CA GLU A 88 -13.43 4.30 19.22
C GLU A 88 -14.36 5.31 18.52
N LEU A 89 -15.14 6.09 19.28
CA LEU A 89 -15.99 7.14 18.71
C LEU A 89 -15.16 8.25 18.07
N GLY A 90 -13.99 8.55 18.65
CA GLY A 90 -13.04 9.51 18.08
C GLY A 90 -12.51 9.12 16.71
N LEU A 91 -12.55 7.83 16.34
CA LEU A 91 -12.08 7.35 15.03
C LEU A 91 -13.02 7.74 13.90
N TYR A 92 -14.32 7.93 14.17
CA TYR A 92 -15.31 8.33 13.16
C TYR A 92 -15.08 9.74 12.62
N LEU A 93 -14.30 10.56 13.31
CA LEU A 93 -13.93 11.90 12.88
C LEU A 93 -12.69 11.90 11.97
N LEU A 94 -11.92 10.81 11.95
CA LEU A 94 -10.64 10.78 11.25
C LEU A 94 -10.84 10.56 9.74
N PRO A 95 -10.04 11.23 8.90
CA PRO A 95 -10.16 11.12 7.46
C PRO A 95 -9.59 9.79 6.95
N ASN A 96 -9.98 9.41 5.73
CA ASN A 96 -9.40 8.28 5.01
C ASN A 96 -7.89 8.42 4.73
N ALA A 97 -7.35 9.63 4.87
CA ALA A 97 -5.93 9.94 4.75
C ALA A 97 -5.12 9.59 6.01
N LEU A 98 -5.76 9.22 7.12
CA LEU A 98 -5.08 8.81 8.36
C LEU A 98 -3.98 7.79 8.07
N ALA A 99 -2.76 8.09 8.52
CA ALA A 99 -1.62 7.22 8.33
C ALA A 99 -1.72 5.98 9.24
N VAL A 100 -1.66 4.80 8.62
CA VAL A 100 -1.64 3.51 9.30
C VAL A 100 -0.30 2.85 9.05
N ARG A 101 0.32 2.38 10.14
CA ARG A 101 1.58 1.66 10.13
C ARG A 101 1.32 0.22 10.53
N PHE A 102 1.71 -0.73 9.68
CA PHE A 102 1.48 -2.14 9.93
C PHE A 102 2.53 -2.99 9.24
N GLU A 103 2.55 -4.27 9.57
CA GLU A 103 3.46 -5.25 8.97
C GLU A 103 2.67 -6.32 8.25
N GLU A 104 3.17 -6.76 7.10
CA GLU A 104 2.59 -7.87 6.35
C GLU A 104 3.55 -9.03 6.17
N SER A 105 3.00 -10.24 6.26
CA SER A 105 3.75 -11.48 6.12
C SER A 105 3.02 -12.40 5.15
N GLY A 106 3.72 -13.00 4.20
CA GLY A 106 3.12 -13.91 3.23
C GLY A 106 4.11 -14.92 2.69
N SER A 107 3.62 -15.96 2.02
CA SER A 107 4.51 -16.73 1.15
C SER A 107 4.91 -15.85 -0.05
N LEU A 108 6.02 -16.19 -0.71
CA LEU A 108 6.42 -15.48 -1.93
C LEU A 108 5.31 -15.50 -2.98
N LEU A 109 4.58 -16.62 -3.12
CA LEU A 109 3.50 -16.74 -4.09
C LEU A 109 2.34 -15.77 -3.81
N ASP A 110 2.01 -15.58 -2.53
CA ASP A 110 0.95 -14.65 -2.11
C ASP A 110 1.35 -13.20 -2.35
N LEU A 111 2.59 -12.84 -1.99
CA LEU A 111 3.14 -11.51 -2.25
C LEU A 111 3.27 -11.22 -3.75
N LEU A 112 3.69 -12.20 -4.55
CA LEU A 112 3.71 -12.07 -6.02
C LEU A 112 2.33 -11.82 -6.59
N HIS A 113 1.30 -12.52 -6.10
CA HIS A 113 -0.08 -12.27 -6.53
C HIS A 113 -0.51 -10.83 -6.20
N LYS A 114 -0.25 -10.37 -4.97
CA LYS A 114 -0.51 -8.98 -4.56
C LYS A 114 0.20 -7.99 -5.48
N TRP A 115 1.52 -8.11 -5.61
CA TRP A 115 2.34 -7.16 -6.37
C TRP A 115 1.98 -7.15 -7.85
N ASN A 116 1.69 -8.29 -8.47
CA ASN A 116 1.20 -8.34 -9.85
C ASN A 116 -0.04 -7.44 -10.03
N MET A 117 -1.00 -7.53 -9.11
CA MET A 117 -2.25 -6.76 -9.21
C MET A 117 -2.10 -5.29 -8.80
N ARG A 118 -1.17 -4.98 -7.88
CA ARG A 118 -1.05 -3.63 -7.30
C ARG A 118 0.03 -2.76 -7.95
N THR A 119 0.95 -3.34 -8.71
CA THR A 119 1.91 -2.60 -9.54
C THR A 119 1.39 -2.32 -10.97
N CYS A 120 0.14 -2.65 -11.26
CA CYS A 120 -0.52 -2.24 -12.50
C CYS A 120 -0.93 -0.76 -12.42
N PHE A 121 -0.80 0.00 -13.51
CA PHE A 121 -1.20 1.41 -13.55
C PHE A 121 -2.71 1.64 -13.46
N ASN A 122 -3.53 0.59 -13.64
CA ASN A 122 -4.96 0.64 -13.31
C ASN A 122 -5.23 0.63 -11.80
N ALA A 123 -4.25 0.23 -10.98
CA ALA A 123 -4.37 0.33 -9.54
C ALA A 123 -4.35 1.80 -9.11
N GLN A 124 -4.91 2.06 -7.92
CA GLN A 124 -4.79 3.37 -7.29
C GLN A 124 -3.31 3.74 -7.11
N ARG A 125 -3.02 5.04 -7.12
CA ARG A 125 -1.63 5.51 -7.06
C ARG A 125 -0.95 5.11 -5.77
N GLU A 126 -1.64 5.33 -4.67
CA GLU A 126 -1.13 5.16 -3.33
C GLU A 126 -0.82 3.68 -3.04
N ILE A 127 -1.66 2.74 -3.53
CA ILE A 127 -1.39 1.29 -3.39
C ILE A 127 -0.27 0.81 -4.32
N PHE A 128 -0.10 1.46 -5.47
CA PHE A 128 1.01 1.19 -6.38
C PHE A 128 2.33 1.57 -5.72
N GLU A 129 2.42 2.78 -5.16
CA GLU A 129 3.61 3.29 -4.50
C GLU A 129 3.99 2.45 -3.29
N ALA A 130 3.02 2.13 -2.44
CA ALA A 130 3.25 1.26 -1.30
C ALA A 130 3.75 -0.12 -1.76
N SER A 131 3.13 -0.73 -2.77
CA SER A 131 3.61 -2.01 -3.32
C SER A 131 5.02 -1.91 -3.90
N MET A 132 5.41 -0.78 -4.50
CA MET A 132 6.78 -0.57 -4.97
C MET A 132 7.77 -0.43 -3.81
N GLN A 133 7.41 0.24 -2.72
CA GLN A 133 8.21 0.31 -1.50
C GLN A 133 8.40 -1.08 -0.86
N GLU A 134 7.35 -1.91 -0.85
CA GLU A 134 7.43 -3.30 -0.40
C GLU A 134 8.42 -4.13 -1.24
N ILE A 135 8.32 -4.02 -2.57
CA ILE A 135 9.23 -4.68 -3.50
C ILE A 135 10.67 -4.24 -3.27
N GLU A 136 10.90 -2.96 -2.97
CA GLU A 136 12.24 -2.44 -2.71
C GLU A 136 12.84 -2.97 -1.40
N GLN A 137 12.03 -3.09 -0.34
CA GLN A 137 12.44 -3.77 0.89
C GLN A 137 12.87 -5.23 0.62
N VAL A 138 12.17 -5.93 -0.28
CA VAL A 138 12.54 -7.29 -0.69
C VAL A 138 13.78 -7.28 -1.59
N ARG A 139 13.94 -6.27 -2.47
CA ARG A 139 15.11 -6.14 -3.37
C ARG A 139 16.40 -6.07 -2.58
N ALA A 140 16.39 -5.35 -1.45
CA ALA A 140 17.55 -5.24 -0.56
C ALA A 140 18.04 -6.59 0.00
N VAL A 141 17.17 -7.61 0.04
CA VAL A 141 17.50 -8.96 0.58
C VAL A 141 17.61 -10.00 -0.53
N HIS A 142 16.75 -9.91 -1.55
CA HIS A 142 16.58 -10.90 -2.61
C HIS A 142 16.50 -10.23 -4.00
N PRO A 143 17.57 -9.57 -4.47
CA PRO A 143 17.55 -8.82 -5.73
C PRO A 143 17.25 -9.70 -6.96
N GLU A 144 17.75 -10.94 -6.96
CA GLU A 144 17.52 -11.92 -8.03
C GLU A 144 16.07 -12.41 -8.14
N LEU A 145 15.28 -12.28 -7.07
CA LEU A 145 13.84 -12.58 -7.12
C LEU A 145 13.08 -11.38 -7.69
N VAL A 146 13.41 -10.18 -7.23
CA VAL A 146 12.70 -8.95 -7.58
C VAL A 146 12.78 -8.61 -9.07
N ARG A 147 13.84 -9.02 -9.79
CA ARG A 147 13.94 -8.85 -11.25
C ARG A 147 12.77 -9.47 -12.04
N HIS A 148 12.04 -10.41 -11.44
CA HIS A 148 10.90 -11.10 -12.04
C HIS A 148 9.55 -10.62 -11.47
N VAL A 149 9.54 -9.59 -10.64
CA VAL A 149 8.34 -9.04 -10.00
C VAL A 149 7.90 -7.78 -10.72
N GLY A 150 6.61 -7.62 -10.97
CA GLY A 150 6.04 -6.41 -11.56
C GLY A 150 4.61 -6.64 -12.01
N PRO A 151 4.02 -5.73 -12.81
CA PRO A 151 2.65 -5.88 -13.29
C PRO A 151 2.53 -7.05 -14.27
N PRO A 152 1.30 -7.56 -14.51
CA PRO A 152 1.08 -8.71 -15.39
C PRO A 152 1.65 -8.50 -16.79
N CYS A 153 1.63 -7.27 -17.31
CA CYS A 153 2.17 -6.97 -18.63
C CYS A 153 3.71 -7.06 -18.72
N PHE A 154 4.40 -6.77 -17.61
CA PHE A 154 5.84 -6.94 -17.48
C PHE A 154 6.20 -8.42 -17.35
N VAL A 155 5.58 -9.14 -16.42
CA VAL A 155 5.89 -10.56 -16.18
C VAL A 155 5.59 -11.44 -17.41
N ARG A 156 4.56 -11.10 -18.20
CA ARG A 156 4.18 -11.87 -19.41
C ARG A 156 5.00 -11.50 -20.65
N THR A 157 5.86 -10.48 -20.58
CA THR A 157 6.61 -10.01 -21.74
C THR A 157 7.59 -11.06 -22.24
N GLY A 158 7.47 -11.41 -23.52
CA GLY A 158 8.28 -12.47 -24.15
C GLY A 158 7.72 -13.88 -23.96
N LEU A 159 6.66 -14.06 -23.16
CA LEU A 159 6.07 -15.36 -22.83
C LEU A 159 4.70 -15.56 -23.47
N ALA A 160 3.83 -14.55 -23.45
CA ALA A 160 2.44 -14.68 -23.91
C ALA A 160 1.91 -13.41 -24.59
N ARG A 161 0.94 -13.58 -25.49
CA ARG A 161 0.17 -12.48 -26.12
C ARG A 161 -1.33 -12.64 -25.83
N PRO A 162 -2.10 -11.53 -25.70
CA PRO A 162 -1.65 -10.12 -25.64
C PRO A 162 -0.83 -9.86 -24.36
N ARG A 163 0.11 -8.90 -24.37
CA ARG A 163 0.99 -8.63 -23.20
C ARG A 163 0.19 -8.14 -21.99
N CYS A 164 -0.68 -7.14 -22.20
CA CYS A 164 -1.58 -6.64 -21.17
C CYS A 164 -2.74 -7.62 -20.96
N THR A 165 -3.04 -7.95 -19.70
CA THR A 165 -4.17 -8.79 -19.29
C THR A 165 -5.49 -8.04 -19.19
N GLU A 166 -5.44 -6.71 -19.12
CA GLU A 166 -6.60 -5.85 -18.85
C GLU A 166 -7.53 -5.67 -20.07
N GLY A 167 -7.09 -6.08 -21.27
CA GLY A 167 -7.90 -6.00 -22.48
C GLY A 167 -8.31 -4.58 -22.81
N THR A 168 -9.62 -4.32 -22.82
CA THR A 168 -10.22 -3.00 -23.06
C THR A 168 -9.87 -1.97 -21.98
N HIS A 169 -9.49 -2.42 -20.79
CA HIS A 169 -9.04 -1.56 -19.69
C HIS A 169 -7.53 -1.30 -19.75
N PHE A 170 -6.90 -1.35 -20.92
CA PHE A 170 -5.48 -1.02 -21.03
C PHE A 170 -5.21 0.40 -20.53
N CYS A 171 -4.28 0.55 -19.58
CA CYS A 171 -3.89 1.83 -18.97
C CYS A 171 -3.28 2.86 -19.93
N GLY A 172 -3.16 2.55 -21.23
CA GLY A 172 -2.56 3.44 -22.25
C GLY A 172 -1.03 3.46 -22.26
N VAL A 173 -0.38 2.96 -21.20
CA VAL A 173 1.09 3.01 -21.04
C VAL A 173 1.72 1.63 -21.26
N PRO A 174 2.71 1.47 -22.14
CA PRO A 174 3.43 0.21 -22.33
C PRO A 174 4.45 -0.05 -21.21
N VAL A 175 3.96 -0.20 -19.98
CA VAL A 175 4.75 -0.34 -18.73
C VAL A 175 5.87 -1.38 -18.84
N TRP A 176 5.62 -2.48 -19.53
CA TRP A 176 6.57 -3.59 -19.69
C TRP A 176 7.88 -3.24 -20.41
N ARG A 177 8.00 -2.06 -21.03
CA ARG A 177 9.23 -1.65 -21.73
C ARG A 177 10.30 -1.11 -20.79
N SER A 178 9.91 -0.52 -19.67
CA SER A 178 10.81 0.24 -18.79
C SER A 178 10.45 0.10 -17.33
N PHE A 179 9.74 -0.96 -16.93
CA PHE A 179 9.50 -1.25 -15.52
C PHE A 179 10.82 -1.70 -14.87
N PRO A 180 11.17 -1.22 -13.65
CA PRO A 180 10.36 -0.39 -12.73
C PRO A 180 10.43 1.12 -12.97
N ASP A 181 11.34 1.61 -13.83
CA ASP A 181 11.64 3.04 -14.05
C ASP A 181 10.57 3.81 -14.84
N VAL A 182 9.39 3.22 -15.07
CA VAL A 182 8.32 3.86 -15.83
C VAL A 182 7.60 4.92 -15.00
N THR A 183 7.60 6.16 -15.48
CA THR A 183 6.82 7.22 -14.85
C THR A 183 5.34 7.10 -15.22
N ARG A 184 4.47 6.99 -14.22
CA ARG A 184 3.03 7.09 -14.42
C ARG A 184 2.65 8.56 -14.41
N ARG A 185 2.33 9.11 -15.59
CA ARG A 185 1.84 10.49 -15.76
C ARG A 185 0.47 10.64 -15.11
N ILE A 186 0.23 11.82 -14.54
CA ILE A 186 -1.04 12.26 -13.97
C ILE A 186 -1.96 12.74 -15.09
#